data_AF-A0A1L9GX24-F1
#
_entry.id   AF-A0A1L9GX24-F1
#
_cell.length_a   1.000
_cell.length_b   1.000
_cell.length_c   1.000
_cell.angle_alpha   90.00
_cell.angle_beta   90.00
_cell.angle_gamma   90.00
#
_symmetry.space_group_name_H-M   'P 1'
#
loop_
_entity.id
_entity.type
_entity.pdbx_description
1 polymer ?
#
loop_
_entity_poly.entity_id
_entity_poly.type
_entity_poly.pdbx_seq_one_letter_code
_entity_poly.pdbx_strand_id
1 'polypeptide(L)'
;MKVSKLKILKISGLVLLFVFALLGLIVTLILVTQKLGWTKVPGAVDLRSRQFQADFFEPSDHAWKTSPEWQTLKLALQKDAPSLREAAQVAGISPRLIATIVVGEQLRLYNSEREIFKQIFAPLSILGVQTQFSLGVVGLKYDTARLIEKNLRATSSAFYLGPDYESVLDFKSLDHNQERLNRLIDQQNHYFSYLYSGLFLRQIIAQWQKAGFDISHRPEILATIYNIGFGNSHPSANPSAGGAEITLNGTVYTFGGLAYNFYYSDELIDELPR
;
A
#
# COMPACT_ATOMS: atom_id res chain seq x y z
N MET A 1 24.75 -58.39 19.41
CA MET A 1 24.00 -57.27 20.03
C MET A 1 23.99 -55.96 19.21
N LYS A 2 24.15 -55.98 17.86
CA LYS A 2 24.09 -54.78 16.99
C LYS A 2 22.79 -54.65 16.17
N VAL A 3 22.09 -55.77 15.93
CA VAL A 3 20.91 -55.82 15.04
C VAL A 3 19.64 -55.23 15.68
N SER A 4 19.51 -55.24 17.01
CA SER A 4 18.32 -54.71 17.70
C SER A 4 18.25 -53.18 17.67
N LYS A 5 19.39 -52.49 17.79
CA LYS A 5 19.46 -51.01 17.77
C LYS A 5 19.03 -50.43 16.41
N LEU A 6 19.37 -51.10 15.30
CA LEU A 6 19.01 -50.65 13.96
C LEU A 6 17.50 -50.78 13.66
N LYS A 7 16.84 -51.82 14.20
CA LYS A 7 15.39 -51.99 14.11
C LYS A 7 14.64 -50.92 14.91
N ILE A 8 15.10 -50.64 16.13
CA ILE A 8 14.53 -49.59 16.98
C ILE A 8 14.67 -48.21 16.33
N LEU A 9 15.82 -47.93 15.70
CA LEU A 9 16.05 -46.67 14.98
C LEU A 9 15.13 -46.51 13.75
N LYS A 10 14.89 -47.59 13.00
CA LYS A 10 13.96 -47.56 11.86
C LYS A 10 12.50 -47.34 12.29
N ILE A 11 12.07 -48.01 13.35
CA ILE A 11 10.70 -47.87 13.88
C ILE A 11 10.50 -46.45 14.42
N SER A 12 11.45 -45.92 15.19
CA SER A 12 11.38 -44.54 15.71
C SER A 12 11.40 -43.49 14.60
N GLY A 13 12.21 -43.67 13.56
CA GLY A 13 12.19 -42.80 12.38
C GLY A 13 10.86 -42.84 11.62
N LEU A 14 10.24 -44.02 11.49
CA LEU A 14 8.94 -44.17 10.85
C LEU A 14 7.83 -43.49 11.66
N VAL A 15 7.83 -43.67 12.98
CA VAL A 15 6.88 -43.02 13.90
C VAL A 15 7.02 -41.50 13.82
N LEU A 16 8.24 -40.97 13.83
CA LEU A 16 8.50 -39.54 13.70
C LEU A 16 7.93 -39.00 12.38
N LEU A 17 8.15 -39.71 11.27
CA LEU A 17 7.66 -39.31 9.96
C LEU A 17 6.13 -39.30 9.90
N PHE A 18 5.46 -40.28 10.52
CA PHE A 18 4.01 -40.28 10.67
C PHE A 18 3.48 -39.12 11.51
N VAL A 19 4.17 -38.77 12.60
CA VAL A 19 3.80 -37.61 13.43
C VAL A 19 3.92 -36.31 12.63
N PHE A 20 5.02 -36.11 11.90
CA PHE A 20 5.19 -34.93 11.05
C PHE A 20 4.16 -34.87 9.91
N ALA A 21 3.85 -36.00 9.27
CA ALA A 21 2.83 -36.07 8.25
C ALA A 21 1.43 -35.74 8.81
N LEU A 22 1.11 -36.23 10.01
CA LEU A 22 -0.15 -35.94 10.69
C LEU A 22 -0.25 -34.45 11.04
N LEU A 23 0.80 -33.85 11.60
CA LEU A 23 0.85 -32.41 11.90
C LEU A 23 0.69 -31.58 10.63
N GLY A 24 1.40 -31.93 9.55
CA GLY A 24 1.26 -31.26 8.25
C GLY A 24 -0.16 -31.36 7.68
N LEU A 25 -0.80 -32.52 7.81
CA LEU A 25 -2.18 -32.74 7.39
C LEU A 25 -3.14 -31.88 8.22
N ILE A 26 -2.97 -31.81 9.55
CA ILE A 26 -3.78 -30.97 10.43
C ILE A 26 -3.65 -29.49 10.04
N VAL A 27 -2.43 -28.97 9.86
CA VAL A 27 -2.21 -27.57 9.44
C VAL A 27 -2.85 -27.30 8.09
N THR A 28 -2.71 -28.22 7.13
CA THR A 28 -3.31 -28.07 5.79
C THR A 28 -4.83 -28.06 5.88
N LEU A 29 -5.44 -28.93 6.70
CA LEU A 29 -6.88 -28.97 6.91
C LEU A 29 -7.40 -27.68 7.55
N ILE A 30 -6.68 -27.13 8.53
CA ILE A 30 -6.99 -25.84 9.16
C ILE A 30 -6.96 -24.72 8.11
N LEU A 31 -5.93 -24.65 7.26
CA LEU A 31 -5.84 -23.64 6.21
C LEU A 31 -6.96 -23.78 5.16
N VAL A 32 -7.31 -25.00 4.77
CA VAL A 32 -8.41 -25.26 3.83
C VAL A 32 -9.75 -24.87 4.44
N THR A 33 -10.02 -25.26 5.69
CA THR A 33 -11.27 -24.91 6.37
C THR A 33 -11.41 -23.41 6.62
N GLN A 34 -10.31 -22.68 6.88
CA GLN A 34 -10.30 -21.22 6.92
C GLN A 34 -10.58 -20.61 5.54
N LYS A 35 -9.91 -21.10 4.48
CA LYS A 35 -10.11 -20.61 3.10
C LYS A 35 -11.54 -20.83 2.59
N LEU A 36 -12.19 -21.92 3.01
CA LEU A 36 -13.59 -22.24 2.69
C LEU A 36 -14.61 -21.59 3.63
N GLY A 37 -14.18 -20.86 4.65
CA GLY A 37 -15.06 -20.17 5.61
C GLY A 37 -15.85 -21.09 6.54
N TRP A 38 -15.40 -22.34 6.75
CA TRP A 38 -16.10 -23.32 7.58
C TRP A 38 -15.93 -23.07 9.08
N THR A 39 -14.88 -22.34 9.47
CA THR A 39 -14.65 -21.93 10.86
C THR A 39 -14.92 -20.43 11.01
N LYS A 40 -15.83 -20.05 11.92
CA LYS A 40 -16.11 -18.64 12.29
C LYS A 40 -15.13 -18.09 13.33
N VAL A 41 -13.93 -18.67 13.42
CA VAL A 41 -12.93 -18.23 14.40
C VAL A 41 -12.12 -17.12 13.73
N PRO A 42 -12.16 -15.87 14.24
CA PRO A 42 -11.39 -14.79 13.66
C PRO A 42 -9.90 -15.13 13.71
N GLY A 43 -9.22 -15.01 12.57
CA GLY A 43 -7.78 -15.20 12.51
C GLY A 43 -7.05 -14.12 13.30
N ALA A 44 -5.77 -14.34 13.61
CA ALA A 44 -4.93 -13.33 14.25
C ALA A 44 -4.88 -12.01 13.45
N VAL A 45 -5.00 -12.10 12.11
CA VAL A 45 -5.10 -10.96 11.19
C VAL A 45 -6.44 -10.21 11.39
N ASP A 46 -7.54 -10.91 11.61
CA ASP A 46 -8.86 -10.30 11.81
C ASP A 46 -8.93 -9.56 13.16
N LEU A 47 -8.33 -10.12 14.21
CA LEU A 47 -8.26 -9.50 15.53
C LEU A 47 -7.44 -8.20 15.50
N ARG A 48 -6.28 -8.21 14.83
CA ARG A 48 -5.47 -7.01 14.63
C ARG A 48 -6.19 -5.97 13.78
N SER A 49 -6.82 -6.38 12.68
CA SER A 49 -7.59 -5.48 11.81
C SER A 49 -8.72 -4.77 12.57
N ARG A 50 -9.38 -5.47 13.50
CA ARG A 50 -10.38 -4.87 14.40
C ARG A 50 -9.79 -3.90 15.41
N GLN A 51 -8.60 -4.19 15.97
CA GLN A 51 -7.89 -3.24 16.83
C GLN A 51 -7.55 -1.96 16.07
N PHE A 52 -6.97 -2.08 14.86
CA PHE A 52 -6.70 -0.92 14.02
C PHE A 52 -7.98 -0.18 13.59
N GLN A 53 -9.09 -0.90 13.43
CA GLN A 53 -10.39 -0.28 13.18
C GLN A 53 -10.87 0.60 14.34
N ALA A 54 -10.61 0.19 15.59
CA ALA A 54 -10.93 0.99 16.75
C ALA A 54 -10.05 2.25 16.86
N ASP A 55 -8.78 2.16 16.46
CA ASP A 55 -7.83 3.29 16.50
C ASP A 55 -8.17 4.43 15.50
N PHE A 56 -9.06 4.19 14.52
CA PHE A 56 -9.55 5.26 13.62
C PHE A 56 -10.50 6.26 14.30
N PHE A 57 -11.11 5.89 15.43
CA PHE A 57 -12.19 6.67 16.04
C PHE A 57 -11.74 7.50 17.26
N GLU A 58 -10.49 7.38 17.71
CA GLU A 58 -9.97 8.14 18.85
C GLU A 58 -9.31 9.48 18.41
N PRO A 59 -9.76 10.63 18.93
CA PRO A 59 -9.25 11.93 18.52
C PRO A 59 -7.87 12.25 19.11
N SER A 60 -6.97 12.64 18.19
CA SER A 60 -6.11 13.83 18.29
C SER A 60 -4.97 13.89 19.31
N ASP A 61 -4.09 12.90 19.33
CA ASP A 61 -2.65 13.17 19.52
C ASP A 61 -1.79 12.05 18.88
N HIS A 62 -1.87 11.94 17.56
CA HIS A 62 -1.13 10.88 16.89
C HIS A 62 0.36 11.18 16.94
N ALA A 63 1.14 10.29 17.57
CA ALA A 63 2.59 10.40 17.75
C ALA A 63 3.38 10.63 16.45
N TRP A 64 2.80 10.33 15.28
CA TRP A 64 3.42 10.65 14.00
C TRP A 64 3.48 12.16 13.73
N LYS A 65 2.50 12.97 14.16
CA LYS A 65 2.46 14.43 13.92
C LYS A 65 3.57 15.20 14.61
N THR A 66 4.05 14.70 15.75
CA THR A 66 5.15 15.32 16.50
C THR A 66 6.52 14.75 16.11
N SER A 67 6.57 13.76 15.20
CA SER A 67 7.82 13.15 14.76
C SER A 67 8.66 14.08 13.88
N PRO A 68 10.00 14.05 14.00
CA PRO A 68 10.91 14.74 13.07
C PRO A 68 10.69 14.33 11.60
N GLU A 69 10.34 13.06 11.36
CA GLU A 69 10.03 12.50 10.04
C GLU A 69 8.83 13.19 9.42
N TRP A 70 7.77 13.39 10.20
CA TRP A 70 6.60 14.13 9.73
C TRP A 70 6.93 15.59 9.44
N GLN A 71 7.67 16.28 10.31
CA GLN A 71 8.01 17.69 10.08
C GLN A 71 8.84 17.86 8.79
N THR A 72 9.76 16.93 8.53
CA THR A 72 10.54 16.88 7.29
C THR A 72 9.63 16.62 6.08
N LEU A 73 8.77 15.61 6.18
CA LEU A 73 7.85 15.24 5.11
C LEU A 73 6.86 16.36 4.79
N LYS A 74 6.36 17.07 5.81
CA LYS A 74 5.44 18.18 5.68
C LYS A 74 6.04 19.27 4.79
N LEU A 75 7.28 19.68 5.07
CA LEU A 75 8.00 20.67 4.26
C LEU A 75 8.23 20.17 2.82
N ALA A 76 8.56 18.89 2.65
CA ALA A 76 8.73 18.29 1.31
C ALA A 76 7.41 18.29 0.52
N LEU A 77 6.29 17.90 1.15
CA LEU A 77 4.96 17.91 0.54
C LEU A 77 4.48 19.33 0.20
N GLN A 78 4.81 20.34 1.01
CA GLN A 78 4.50 21.75 0.68
C GLN A 78 5.21 22.20 -0.60
N LYS A 79 6.49 21.83 -0.76
CA LYS A 79 7.26 22.12 -1.98
C LYS A 79 6.66 21.41 -3.20
N ASP A 80 6.23 20.16 -3.03
CA ASP A 80 5.72 19.33 -4.14
C ASP A 80 4.22 19.50 -4.42
N ALA A 81 3.49 20.23 -3.57
CA ALA A 81 2.06 20.44 -3.69
C ALA A 81 1.59 20.94 -5.08
N PRO A 82 2.32 21.81 -5.81
CA PRO A 82 1.94 22.17 -7.18
C PRO A 82 1.90 20.96 -8.13
N SER A 83 2.97 20.16 -8.16
CA SER A 83 3.08 18.97 -9.03
C SER A 83 2.05 17.89 -8.65
N LEU A 84 1.85 17.69 -7.34
CA LEU A 84 0.86 16.74 -6.84
C LEU A 84 -0.57 17.17 -7.20
N ARG A 85 -0.93 18.46 -7.05
CA ARG A 85 -2.24 18.98 -7.44
C ARG A 85 -2.49 18.88 -8.94
N GLU A 86 -1.49 19.18 -9.76
CA GLU A 86 -1.59 19.03 -11.21
C GLU A 86 -1.88 17.56 -11.59
N ALA A 87 -1.11 16.62 -11.04
CA ALA A 87 -1.34 15.20 -11.27
C ALA A 87 -2.72 14.73 -10.78
N ALA A 88 -3.17 15.23 -9.61
CA ALA A 88 -4.49 14.92 -9.06
C ALA A 88 -5.63 15.42 -9.95
N GLN A 89 -5.49 16.63 -10.49
CA GLN A 89 -6.44 17.22 -11.44
C GLN A 89 -6.58 16.36 -12.69
N VAL A 90 -5.46 15.95 -13.30
CA VAL A 90 -5.45 15.08 -14.49
C VAL A 90 -6.04 13.69 -14.17
N ALA A 91 -5.74 13.15 -12.99
CA ALA A 91 -6.32 11.87 -12.55
C ALA A 91 -7.81 11.97 -12.19
N GLY A 92 -8.35 13.18 -11.97
CA GLY A 92 -9.72 13.39 -11.52
C GLY A 92 -9.97 12.85 -10.11
N ILE A 93 -9.01 13.08 -9.19
CA ILE A 93 -9.08 12.66 -7.79
C ILE A 93 -8.59 13.76 -6.86
N SER A 94 -8.94 13.68 -5.58
CA SER A 94 -8.42 14.59 -4.55
C SER A 94 -6.88 14.50 -4.44
N PRO A 95 -6.16 15.64 -4.42
CA PRO A 95 -4.72 15.63 -4.15
C PRO A 95 -4.42 15.04 -2.78
N ARG A 96 -5.30 15.27 -1.79
CA ARG A 96 -5.13 14.71 -0.44
C ARG A 96 -5.16 13.19 -0.44
N LEU A 97 -5.95 12.55 -1.32
CA LEU A 97 -5.95 11.08 -1.47
C LEU A 97 -4.59 10.57 -1.97
N ILE A 98 -3.98 11.23 -2.95
CA ILE A 98 -2.62 10.90 -3.41
C ILE A 98 -1.61 11.11 -2.27
N ALA A 99 -1.73 12.21 -1.54
CA ALA A 99 -0.86 12.51 -0.43
C ALA A 99 -0.92 11.47 0.70
N THR A 100 -2.09 10.82 0.95
CA THR A 100 -2.15 9.71 1.91
C THR A 100 -1.17 8.58 1.59
N ILE A 101 -0.96 8.30 0.30
CA ILE A 101 -0.02 7.29 -0.18
C ILE A 101 1.43 7.74 0.07
N VAL A 102 1.74 9.00 -0.27
CA VAL A 102 3.07 9.58 -0.03
C VAL A 102 3.41 9.54 1.46
N VAL A 103 2.45 9.86 2.33
CA VAL A 103 2.63 9.83 3.79
C VAL A 103 2.97 8.43 4.29
N GLY A 104 2.21 7.42 3.88
CA GLY A 104 2.49 6.04 4.27
C GLY A 104 3.86 5.56 3.79
N GLU A 105 4.23 5.87 2.54
CA GLU A 105 5.48 5.43 1.94
C GLU A 105 6.71 6.14 2.53
N GLN A 106 6.65 7.46 2.68
CA GLN A 106 7.78 8.25 3.13
C GLN A 106 8.03 8.10 4.63
N LEU A 107 6.99 8.06 5.46
CA LEU A 107 7.18 7.80 6.90
C LEU A 107 7.71 6.38 7.14
N ARG A 108 7.28 5.39 6.36
CA ARG A 108 7.89 4.06 6.40
C ARG A 108 9.37 4.10 6.02
N LEU A 109 9.72 4.78 4.93
CA LEU A 109 11.09 4.90 4.45
C LEU A 109 11.99 5.63 5.47
N TYR A 110 11.57 6.78 5.98
CA TYR A 110 12.35 7.56 6.94
C TYR A 110 12.57 6.80 8.25
N ASN A 111 11.60 5.98 8.64
CA ASN A 111 11.75 5.13 9.82
C ASN A 111 12.65 3.91 9.58
N SER A 112 12.61 3.28 8.40
CA SER A 112 13.52 2.16 8.08
C SER A 112 14.95 2.62 7.83
N GLU A 113 15.13 3.78 7.22
CA GLU A 113 16.42 4.34 6.80
C GLU A 113 16.85 5.51 7.70
N ARG A 114 16.85 5.32 9.03
CA ARG A 114 17.06 6.41 10.02
C ARG A 114 18.33 7.22 9.82
N GLU A 115 19.43 6.58 9.46
CA GLU A 115 20.71 7.26 9.32
C GLU A 115 20.75 8.08 8.01
N ILE A 116 20.21 7.55 6.91
CA ILE A 116 20.03 8.30 5.66
C ILE A 116 19.08 9.47 5.88
N PHE A 117 18.00 9.25 6.63
CA PHE A 117 17.06 10.32 7.00
C PHE A 117 17.76 11.48 7.70
N LYS A 118 18.56 11.22 8.74
CA LYS A 118 19.27 12.27 9.48
C LYS A 118 20.31 13.01 8.62
N GLN A 119 21.03 12.29 7.76
CA GLN A 119 22.15 12.85 7.01
C GLN A 119 21.71 13.57 5.73
N ILE A 120 20.60 13.15 5.11
CA ILE A 120 20.19 13.58 3.77
C ILE A 120 18.77 14.16 3.76
N PHE A 121 17.76 13.40 4.18
CA PHE A 121 16.37 13.81 4.01
C PHE A 121 15.97 14.98 4.92
N ALA A 122 16.33 14.93 6.20
CA ALA A 122 15.98 15.96 7.17
C ALA A 122 16.63 17.32 6.87
N PRO A 123 17.96 17.42 6.63
CA PRO A 123 18.60 18.71 6.35
C PRO A 123 18.08 19.40 5.08
N LEU A 124 17.69 18.61 4.07
CA LEU A 124 17.26 19.14 2.77
C LEU A 124 15.73 19.26 2.64
N SER A 125 14.98 18.58 3.51
CA SER A 125 13.51 18.46 3.44
C SER A 125 13.07 18.01 2.05
N ILE A 126 13.53 16.82 1.66
CA ILE A 126 13.28 16.18 0.36
C ILE A 126 12.66 14.80 0.53
N LEU A 127 11.88 14.37 -0.48
CA LEU A 127 11.34 13.02 -0.55
C LEU A 127 12.41 12.00 -0.93
N GLY A 128 12.33 10.79 -0.39
CA GLY A 128 13.18 9.68 -0.78
C GLY A 128 12.63 8.98 -2.03
N VAL A 129 13.49 8.77 -3.03
CA VAL A 129 13.18 8.04 -4.26
C VAL A 129 13.61 6.58 -4.14
N GLN A 130 12.66 5.65 -4.23
CA GLN A 130 12.92 4.21 -4.20
C GLN A 130 13.25 3.69 -5.62
N THR A 131 14.13 2.69 -5.77
CA THR A 131 14.65 2.29 -7.11
C THR A 131 14.68 0.79 -7.43
N GLN A 132 14.51 -0.13 -6.47
CA GLN A 132 14.69 -1.59 -6.73
C GLN A 132 13.37 -2.39 -6.79
N PHE A 133 12.48 -2.25 -5.79
CA PHE A 133 11.21 -3.01 -5.72
C PHE A 133 9.95 -2.13 -5.73
N SER A 134 10.15 -0.85 -5.48
CA SER A 134 9.16 0.21 -5.37
C SER A 134 9.80 1.46 -5.96
N LEU A 135 9.10 2.20 -6.82
CA LEU A 135 9.68 3.28 -7.61
C LEU A 135 9.16 4.64 -7.16
N GLY A 136 10.06 5.63 -7.16
CA GLY A 136 9.70 7.02 -6.90
C GLY A 136 9.38 7.30 -5.43
N VAL A 137 8.74 8.44 -5.22
CA VAL A 137 8.35 8.93 -3.88
C VAL A 137 7.08 8.30 -3.33
N VAL A 138 6.34 7.58 -4.17
CA VAL A 138 5.07 6.88 -3.86
C VAL A 138 5.23 5.35 -3.82
N GLY A 139 6.47 4.86 -3.93
CA GLY A 139 6.78 3.43 -3.80
C GLY A 139 6.05 2.51 -4.79
N LEU A 140 5.74 2.97 -6.00
CA LEU A 140 4.93 2.22 -6.97
C LEU A 140 5.73 1.05 -7.55
N LYS A 141 5.17 -0.17 -7.51
CA LYS A 141 5.81 -1.33 -8.16
C LYS A 141 5.75 -1.20 -9.68
N TYR A 142 6.83 -1.59 -10.36
CA TYR A 142 6.93 -1.50 -11.83
C TYR A 142 5.79 -2.24 -12.56
N ASP A 143 5.45 -3.45 -12.14
CA ASP A 143 4.33 -4.19 -12.74
C ASP A 143 2.97 -3.54 -12.46
N THR A 144 2.84 -2.85 -11.33
CA THR A 144 1.61 -2.08 -11.03
C THR A 144 1.49 -0.89 -11.99
N ALA A 145 2.58 -0.18 -12.29
CA ALA A 145 2.59 0.87 -13.31
C ALA A 145 2.12 0.36 -14.68
N ARG A 146 2.63 -0.81 -15.11
CA ARG A 146 2.19 -1.45 -16.36
C ARG A 146 0.72 -1.86 -16.33
N LEU A 147 0.22 -2.33 -15.19
CA LEU A 147 -1.20 -2.65 -15.04
C LEU A 147 -2.09 -1.41 -15.13
N ILE A 148 -1.67 -0.28 -14.54
CA ILE A 148 -2.39 1.00 -14.67
C ILE A 148 -2.54 1.35 -16.15
N GLU A 149 -1.43 1.39 -16.89
CA GLU A 149 -1.42 1.69 -18.34
C GLU A 149 -2.32 0.75 -19.14
N LYS A 150 -2.24 -0.55 -18.86
CA LYS A 150 -3.08 -1.56 -19.51
C LYS A 150 -4.57 -1.31 -19.23
N ASN A 151 -4.92 -1.05 -17.97
CA ASN A 151 -6.29 -0.80 -17.54
C ASN A 151 -6.88 0.47 -18.18
N LEU A 152 -6.06 1.48 -18.47
CA LEU A 152 -6.53 2.71 -19.14
C LEU A 152 -7.07 2.45 -20.54
N ARG A 153 -6.66 1.37 -21.22
CA ARG A 153 -7.08 1.06 -22.60
C ARG A 153 -7.96 -0.19 -22.71
N ALA A 154 -8.01 -0.99 -21.66
CA ALA A 154 -8.76 -2.24 -21.66
C ALA A 154 -10.23 -1.95 -21.35
N THR A 155 -11.04 -1.61 -22.35
CA THR A 155 -12.47 -1.25 -22.20
C THR A 155 -13.32 -2.30 -21.47
N SER A 156 -12.91 -3.57 -21.53
CA SER A 156 -13.54 -4.69 -20.80
C SER A 156 -13.08 -4.83 -19.34
N SER A 157 -12.05 -4.09 -18.92
CA SER A 157 -11.54 -4.12 -17.55
C SER A 157 -12.50 -3.40 -16.60
N ALA A 158 -12.73 -4.00 -15.43
CA ALA A 158 -13.46 -3.32 -14.36
C ALA A 158 -12.79 -2.00 -13.94
N PHE A 159 -11.47 -1.90 -14.14
CA PHE A 159 -10.64 -0.74 -13.85
C PHE A 159 -10.61 0.33 -14.95
N TYR A 160 -11.27 0.12 -16.09
CA TYR A 160 -11.27 1.08 -17.18
C TYR A 160 -11.97 2.39 -16.79
N LEU A 161 -11.33 3.52 -17.10
CA LEU A 161 -11.78 4.86 -16.68
C LEU A 161 -12.58 5.60 -17.76
N GLY A 162 -12.58 5.12 -19.00
CA GLY A 162 -13.21 5.80 -20.13
C GLY A 162 -12.20 6.41 -21.11
N PRO A 163 -12.68 6.85 -22.27
CA PRO A 163 -11.84 7.31 -23.38
C PRO A 163 -11.00 8.53 -23.04
N ASP A 164 -11.49 9.44 -22.20
CA ASP A 164 -10.76 10.66 -21.78
C ASP A 164 -9.44 10.36 -21.05
N TYR A 165 -9.28 9.14 -20.53
CA TYR A 165 -8.08 8.73 -19.80
C TYR A 165 -7.10 7.90 -20.64
N GLU A 166 -7.48 7.46 -21.85
CA GLU A 166 -6.68 6.51 -22.64
C GLU A 166 -5.30 7.04 -23.04
N SER A 167 -5.19 8.36 -23.24
CA SER A 167 -3.96 9.03 -23.69
C SER A 167 -3.16 9.70 -22.58
N VAL A 168 -3.65 9.67 -21.33
CA VAL A 168 -3.03 10.40 -20.20
C VAL A 168 -1.59 9.93 -19.92
N LEU A 169 -1.26 8.68 -20.26
CA LEU A 169 0.07 8.10 -20.07
C LEU A 169 0.80 7.78 -21.39
N ASP A 170 0.37 8.34 -22.53
CA ASP A 170 1.02 8.09 -23.83
C ASP A 170 2.54 8.29 -23.77
N PHE A 171 3.29 7.31 -24.24
CA PHE A 171 4.74 7.36 -24.33
C PHE A 171 5.17 8.20 -25.54
N LYS A 172 6.27 8.93 -25.39
CA LYS A 172 6.84 9.77 -26.47
C LYS A 172 8.01 9.10 -27.17
N SER A 173 8.70 8.20 -26.48
CA SER A 173 9.85 7.46 -26.98
C SER A 173 9.45 6.09 -27.53
N LEU A 174 10.36 5.45 -28.27
CA LEU A 174 10.20 4.06 -28.70
C LEU A 174 10.50 3.06 -27.58
N ASP A 175 11.30 3.45 -26.58
CA ASP A 175 11.59 2.64 -25.40
C ASP A 175 10.66 3.00 -24.24
N HIS A 176 9.45 2.45 -24.30
CA HIS A 176 8.43 2.68 -23.27
C HIS A 176 8.88 2.20 -21.88
N ASN A 177 9.80 1.24 -21.80
CA ASN A 177 10.27 0.71 -20.52
C ASN A 177 11.19 1.72 -19.83
N GLN A 178 12.16 2.23 -20.57
CA GLN A 178 13.07 3.24 -20.03
C GLN A 178 12.32 4.54 -19.74
N GLU A 179 11.42 4.98 -20.61
CA GLU A 179 10.62 6.19 -20.37
C GLU A 179 9.73 6.04 -19.13
N ARG A 180 9.05 4.90 -18.95
CA ARG A 180 8.28 4.62 -17.74
C ARG A 180 9.15 4.69 -16.49
N LEU A 181 10.31 4.05 -16.51
CA LEU A 181 11.22 4.07 -15.37
C LEU A 181 11.62 5.51 -15.05
N ASN A 182 12.11 6.26 -16.06
CA ASN A 182 12.51 7.66 -15.91
C ASN A 182 11.39 8.52 -15.34
N ARG A 183 10.15 8.37 -15.84
CA ARG A 183 8.97 9.07 -15.31
C ARG A 183 8.75 8.79 -13.82
N LEU A 184 8.92 7.54 -13.39
CA LEU A 184 8.62 7.13 -12.02
C LEU A 184 9.72 7.47 -11.01
N ILE A 185 10.98 7.57 -11.44
CA ILE A 185 12.14 7.81 -10.55
C ILE A 185 12.77 9.20 -10.71
N ASP A 186 12.11 10.11 -11.44
CA ASP A 186 12.58 11.49 -11.60
C ASP A 186 12.73 12.14 -10.22
N GLN A 187 13.94 12.60 -9.90
CA GLN A 187 14.27 13.18 -8.59
C GLN A 187 13.92 14.67 -8.48
N GLN A 188 13.62 15.33 -9.60
CA GLN A 188 13.35 16.76 -9.67
C GLN A 188 11.87 17.04 -9.92
N ASN A 189 11.18 16.14 -10.63
CA ASN A 189 9.76 16.28 -10.94
C ASN A 189 8.99 14.99 -10.67
N HIS A 190 8.31 14.96 -9.52
CA HIS A 190 7.51 13.81 -9.10
C HIS A 190 6.13 13.72 -9.75
N TYR A 191 5.82 14.54 -10.75
CA TYR A 191 4.52 14.61 -11.41
C TYR A 191 4.01 13.23 -11.83
N PHE A 192 4.84 12.44 -12.52
CA PHE A 192 4.42 11.12 -12.99
C PHE A 192 4.28 10.11 -11.85
N SER A 193 5.11 10.18 -10.80
CA SER A 193 4.89 9.37 -9.59
C SER A 193 3.49 9.63 -9.03
N TYR A 194 3.09 10.91 -8.89
CA TYR A 194 1.77 11.27 -8.41
C TYR A 194 0.65 10.89 -9.38
N LEU A 195 0.85 11.10 -10.69
CA LEU A 195 -0.16 10.79 -11.70
C LEU A 195 -0.47 9.30 -11.74
N TYR A 196 0.55 8.44 -11.71
CA TYR A 196 0.33 6.99 -11.64
C TYR A 196 -0.40 6.59 -10.35
N SER A 197 -0.04 7.15 -9.20
CA SER A 197 -0.77 6.88 -7.94
C SER A 197 -2.22 7.36 -8.01
N GLY A 198 -2.47 8.57 -8.53
CA GLY A 198 -3.82 9.10 -8.71
C GLY A 198 -4.67 8.25 -9.64
N LEU A 199 -4.09 7.80 -10.77
CA LEU A 199 -4.77 6.91 -11.71
C LEU A 199 -5.04 5.53 -11.10
N PHE A 200 -4.10 4.97 -10.32
CA PHE A 200 -4.36 3.74 -9.58
C PHE A 200 -5.59 3.89 -8.67
N LEU A 201 -5.62 4.93 -7.85
CA LEU A 201 -6.72 5.19 -6.92
C LEU A 201 -8.04 5.39 -7.68
N ARG A 202 -8.01 6.15 -8.78
CA ARG A 202 -9.17 6.37 -9.65
C ARG A 202 -9.68 5.06 -10.26
N GLN A 203 -8.80 4.16 -10.69
CA GLN A 203 -9.14 2.83 -11.21
C GLN A 203 -9.79 1.95 -10.15
N ILE A 204 -9.29 1.97 -8.91
CA ILE A 204 -9.90 1.26 -7.78
C ILE A 204 -11.30 1.81 -7.49
N ILE A 205 -11.44 3.13 -7.38
CA ILE A 205 -12.75 3.79 -7.16
C ILE A 205 -13.74 3.37 -8.25
N ALA A 206 -13.33 3.41 -9.53
CA ALA A 206 -14.19 3.03 -10.65
C ALA A 206 -14.64 1.56 -10.58
N GLN A 207 -13.73 0.63 -10.24
CA GLN A 207 -14.06 -0.78 -10.07
C GLN A 207 -15.12 -0.97 -8.96
N TRP A 208 -14.92 -0.31 -7.82
CA TRP A 208 -15.79 -0.42 -6.65
C TRP A 208 -17.16 0.22 -6.86
N GLN A 209 -17.21 1.39 -7.51
CA GLN A 209 -18.46 2.04 -7.91
C GLN A 209 -19.27 1.18 -8.88
N LYS A 210 -18.63 0.58 -9.91
CA LYS A 210 -19.29 -0.36 -10.83
C LYS A 210 -19.88 -1.59 -10.12
N ALA A 211 -19.28 -2.01 -9.01
CA ALA A 211 -19.75 -3.10 -8.18
C ALA A 211 -20.81 -2.69 -7.13
N GLY A 212 -21.18 -1.40 -7.07
CA GLY A 212 -22.19 -0.88 -6.13
C GLY A 212 -21.66 -0.56 -4.73
N PHE A 213 -20.34 -0.48 -4.54
CA PHE A 213 -19.71 -0.21 -3.24
C PHE A 213 -18.80 1.03 -3.34
N ASP A 214 -19.34 2.24 -3.24
CA ASP A 214 -18.51 3.45 -3.36
C ASP A 214 -17.54 3.61 -2.17
N ILE A 215 -16.24 3.72 -2.48
CA ILE A 215 -15.16 3.93 -1.51
C ILE A 215 -14.37 5.21 -1.79
N SER A 216 -14.89 6.12 -2.60
CA SER A 216 -14.26 7.42 -2.91
C SER A 216 -13.94 8.26 -1.66
N HIS A 217 -14.68 8.07 -0.58
CA HIS A 217 -14.49 8.75 0.71
C HIS A 217 -13.85 7.86 1.78
N ARG A 218 -13.23 6.73 1.38
CA ARG A 218 -12.64 5.73 2.28
C ARG A 218 -11.11 5.67 2.07
N PRO A 219 -10.36 6.72 2.46
CA PRO A 219 -8.92 6.82 2.22
C PRO A 219 -8.15 5.62 2.77
N GLU A 220 -8.59 5.04 3.89
CA GLU A 220 -7.98 3.89 4.52
C GLU A 220 -8.08 2.63 3.67
N ILE A 221 -9.21 2.43 3.00
CA ILE A 221 -9.43 1.27 2.11
C ILE A 221 -8.62 1.46 0.83
N LEU A 222 -8.67 2.66 0.26
CA LEU A 222 -7.91 3.02 -0.94
C LEU A 222 -6.41 2.84 -0.73
N ALA A 223 -5.87 3.33 0.38
CA ALA A 223 -4.47 3.21 0.73
C ALA A 223 -4.07 1.76 1.06
N THR A 224 -4.95 1.00 1.71
CA THR A 224 -4.74 -0.45 1.90
C THR A 224 -4.61 -1.16 0.56
N ILE A 225 -5.55 -0.95 -0.37
CA ILE A 225 -5.53 -1.58 -1.70
C ILE A 225 -4.30 -1.13 -2.49
N TYR A 226 -3.89 0.13 -2.40
CA TYR A 226 -2.63 0.61 -3.01
C TYR A 226 -1.43 -0.19 -2.50
N ASN A 227 -1.33 -0.34 -1.17
CA ASN A 227 -0.22 -1.04 -0.53
C ASN A 227 -0.12 -2.53 -0.92
N ILE A 228 -1.26 -3.20 -1.11
CA ILE A 228 -1.31 -4.64 -1.43
C ILE A 228 -1.55 -4.95 -2.92
N GLY A 229 -1.88 -3.95 -3.74
CA GLY A 229 -2.02 -4.02 -5.19
C GLY A 229 -3.41 -4.46 -5.71
N PHE A 230 -3.63 -4.26 -7.03
CA PHE A 230 -4.90 -4.53 -7.73
C PHE A 230 -5.50 -5.92 -7.49
N GLY A 231 -4.65 -6.95 -7.41
CA GLY A 231 -5.10 -8.34 -7.28
C GLY A 231 -5.90 -8.63 -6.01
N ASN A 232 -5.79 -7.76 -4.99
CA ASN A 232 -6.51 -7.86 -3.73
C ASN A 232 -7.73 -6.91 -3.66
N SER A 233 -8.06 -6.21 -4.75
CA SER A 233 -9.21 -5.32 -4.80
C SER A 233 -10.49 -6.12 -5.07
N HIS A 234 -11.17 -6.47 -3.97
CA HIS A 234 -12.43 -7.22 -3.99
C HIS A 234 -13.55 -6.36 -3.40
N PRO A 235 -14.38 -5.73 -4.26
CA PRO A 235 -15.51 -4.91 -3.79
C PRO A 235 -16.42 -5.67 -2.83
N SER A 236 -16.75 -5.05 -1.71
CA SER A 236 -17.60 -5.62 -0.67
C SER A 236 -18.29 -4.54 0.16
N ALA A 237 -19.39 -4.90 0.83
CA ALA A 237 -20.15 -3.97 1.66
C ALA A 237 -19.38 -3.49 2.92
N ASN A 238 -18.51 -4.34 3.45
CA ASN A 238 -17.82 -4.11 4.72
C ASN A 238 -16.30 -4.27 4.54
N PRO A 239 -15.65 -3.41 3.74
CA PRO A 239 -14.21 -3.47 3.56
C PRO A 239 -13.50 -3.12 4.86
N SER A 240 -12.36 -3.75 5.08
CA SER A 240 -11.51 -3.51 6.25
C SER A 240 -10.20 -2.87 5.85
N ALA A 241 -9.75 -1.91 6.65
CA ALA A 241 -8.45 -1.27 6.47
C ALA A 241 -7.33 -2.17 6.99
N GLY A 242 -6.14 -2.00 6.43
CA GLY A 242 -4.94 -2.77 6.76
C GLY A 242 -3.75 -2.34 5.90
N GLY A 243 -3.00 -3.34 5.42
CA GLY A 243 -1.72 -3.15 4.72
C GLY A 243 -0.54 -3.37 5.66
N ALA A 244 0.66 -3.02 5.20
CA ALA A 244 1.89 -3.15 5.97
C ALA A 244 1.81 -2.38 7.29
N GLU A 245 2.40 -2.95 8.34
CA GLU A 245 2.60 -2.28 9.62
C GLU A 245 3.73 -1.24 9.49
N ILE A 246 3.54 -0.06 10.08
CA ILE A 246 4.48 1.05 10.13
C ILE A 246 4.62 1.44 11.59
N THR A 247 5.81 1.23 12.16
CA THR A 247 6.10 1.64 13.53
C THR A 247 6.69 3.05 13.53
N LEU A 248 6.02 4.00 14.16
CA LEU A 248 6.48 5.38 14.32
C LEU A 248 6.52 5.72 15.81
N ASN A 249 7.68 6.10 16.33
CA ASN A 249 7.87 6.47 17.73
C ASN A 249 7.32 5.45 18.75
N GLY A 250 7.41 4.15 18.42
CA GLY A 250 6.92 3.05 19.26
C GLY A 250 5.43 2.73 19.11
N THR A 251 4.68 3.52 18.34
CA THR A 251 3.29 3.23 17.97
C THR A 251 3.24 2.51 16.63
N VAL A 252 2.47 1.43 16.55
CA VAL A 252 2.26 0.68 15.30
C VAL A 252 1.00 1.17 14.62
N TYR A 253 1.12 1.55 13.35
CA TYR A 253 0.00 1.90 12.47
C TYR A 253 -0.08 0.90 11.33
N THR A 254 -1.27 0.66 10.77
CA THR A 254 -1.36 0.09 9.42
C THR A 254 -1.21 1.19 8.37
N PHE A 255 -0.82 0.82 7.15
CA PHE A 255 -0.76 1.75 6.03
C PHE A 255 -2.10 2.48 5.80
N GLY A 256 -3.22 1.74 5.80
CA GLY A 256 -4.57 2.31 5.75
C GLY A 256 -4.92 3.13 6.99
N GLY A 257 -4.49 2.65 8.16
CA GLY A 257 -4.45 3.34 9.47
C GLY A 257 -3.98 4.79 9.37
N LEU A 258 -2.72 4.92 8.95
CA LEU A 258 -2.04 6.18 8.83
C LEU A 258 -2.65 7.08 7.75
N ALA A 259 -3.10 6.50 6.64
CA ALA A 259 -3.77 7.21 5.57
C ALA A 259 -5.06 7.90 6.04
N TYR A 260 -5.89 7.20 6.83
CA TYR A 260 -7.08 7.79 7.46
C TYR A 260 -6.70 8.97 8.35
N ASN A 261 -5.74 8.76 9.26
CA ASN A 261 -5.34 9.76 10.24
C ASN A 261 -4.84 11.03 9.58
N PHE A 262 -4.05 10.90 8.50
CA PHE A 262 -3.61 12.06 7.73
C PHE A 262 -4.77 12.72 6.97
N TYR A 263 -5.58 11.95 6.23
CA TYR A 263 -6.68 12.50 5.41
C TYR A 263 -7.67 13.33 6.24
N TYR A 264 -8.00 12.86 7.44
CA TYR A 264 -8.94 13.55 8.34
C TYR A 264 -8.28 14.58 9.27
N SER A 265 -6.96 14.62 9.37
CA SER A 265 -6.27 15.71 10.09
C SER A 265 -6.38 17.06 9.37
N ASP A 266 -6.00 18.13 10.06
CA ASP A 266 -5.87 19.49 9.48
C ASP A 266 -4.46 19.76 8.92
N GLU A 267 -3.56 18.77 8.95
CA GLU A 267 -2.24 18.91 8.37
C GLU A 267 -2.33 19.15 6.86
N LEU A 268 -1.62 20.17 6.36
CA LEU A 268 -1.56 20.52 4.93
C LEU A 268 -2.92 20.75 4.26
N ILE A 269 -3.95 21.17 5.00
CA ILE A 269 -5.31 21.32 4.44
C ILE A 269 -5.39 22.44 3.39
N ASP A 270 -4.59 23.49 3.55
CA ASP A 270 -4.54 24.63 2.63
C ASP A 270 -3.84 24.25 1.32
N GLU A 271 -2.79 23.43 1.40
CA GLU A 271 -2.02 22.98 0.24
C GLU A 271 -2.67 21.78 -0.47
N LEU A 272 -3.30 20.88 0.30
CA LEU A 272 -3.82 19.58 -0.15
C LEU A 272 -5.25 19.37 0.38
N PRO A 273 -6.25 20.06 -0.19
CA PRO A 273 -7.64 19.99 0.28
C PRO A 273 -8.27 18.60 0.06
N ARG A 274 -9.28 18.29 0.87
CA ARG A 274 -10.04 17.02 0.83
C ARG A 274 -10.74 16.80 -0.50
#